data_AF-A0A6J1LFZ3-F1
#
_entry.id   AF-A0A6J1LFZ3-F1
#
_cell.length_a   1.000
_cell.length_b   1.000
_cell.length_c   1.000
_cell.angle_alpha   90.00
_cell.angle_beta   90.00
_cell.angle_gamma   90.00
#
_symmetry.space_group_name_H-M   'P 1'
#
loop_
_entity.id
_entity.type
_entity.pdbx_description
1 polymer ?
#
loop_
_entity_poly.entity_id
_entity_poly.type
_entity_poly.pdbx_seq_one_letter_code
_entity_poly.pdbx_strand_id
1 'polypeptide(L)'
;MDIDAPIALGMQEHHNNDIENHHNNSNSGALSSHVYHSESSMNFDYLQGLHADAAAASTSLGVSSGGGNNSYGGLVDDSRALDRPFNANERFVTILDQLDMRVEKFRKDALNLQEKKDYLLMSMDLIKSNELLQNMSEGEREEIILYIQRVSSRLATVELNVRTVRDASQEDSLSQINALIDIMIKMGDPVIGRQRCQLYLNACCSSTMDPNGRMGTVHEADVGPIDKKFESALLGCTLDDQKNIKKRLQALMGYLNKQTVTN
;
A
#
# COMPACT_ATOMS: atom_id res chain seq x y z
N MET A 1 -17.01 -38.77 63.31
CA MET A 1 -16.36 -37.51 62.86
C MET A 1 -16.89 -37.22 61.45
N ASP A 2 -18.21 -37.28 61.22
CA ASP A 2 -19.26 -36.26 61.51
C ASP A 2 -19.07 -35.09 60.53
N ILE A 3 -19.68 -35.04 59.34
CA ILE A 3 -21.10 -34.77 58.97
C ILE A 3 -21.63 -33.46 59.58
N ASP A 4 -21.79 -32.41 58.75
CA ASP A 4 -23.07 -31.72 58.46
C ASP A 4 -22.91 -30.34 57.76
N ALA A 5 -23.75 -30.10 56.75
CA ALA A 5 -24.41 -28.81 56.48
C ALA A 5 -25.84 -28.91 57.09
N PRO A 6 -26.83 -27.99 56.96
CA PRO A 6 -26.95 -26.61 56.43
C PRO A 6 -27.85 -25.70 57.34
N ILE A 7 -28.65 -24.76 56.75
CA ILE A 7 -29.82 -23.98 57.26
C ILE A 7 -29.49 -22.50 57.59
N ALA A 8 -30.00 -21.43 56.96
CA ALA A 8 -31.32 -20.95 56.48
C ALA A 8 -32.04 -19.99 57.46
N LEU A 9 -32.89 -19.11 56.87
CA LEU A 9 -33.86 -18.15 57.45
C LEU A 9 -33.27 -16.79 57.91
N GLY A 10 -33.66 -15.68 57.28
CA GLY A 10 -34.91 -14.92 57.53
C GLY A 10 -34.46 -13.53 58.04
N MET A 11 -35.11 -12.38 57.91
CA MET A 11 -36.43 -11.86 57.60
C MET A 11 -36.19 -10.36 57.23
N GLN A 12 -36.83 -9.82 56.20
CA GLN A 12 -38.09 -9.06 56.23
C GLN A 12 -37.99 -7.60 56.75
N GLU A 13 -38.32 -6.69 55.83
CA GLU A 13 -39.13 -5.46 55.96
C GLU A 13 -38.99 -4.55 57.18
N HIS A 14 -38.84 -3.24 56.92
CA HIS A 14 -39.93 -2.25 57.06
C HIS A 14 -39.42 -0.84 56.63
N HIS A 15 -40.14 -0.17 55.71
CA HIS A 15 -40.97 1.04 55.96
C HIS A 15 -40.15 2.28 56.38
N ASN A 16 -40.40 3.51 55.90
CA ASN A 16 -41.53 4.08 55.17
C ASN A 16 -41.18 5.54 54.80
N ASN A 17 -41.84 6.04 53.75
CA ASN A 17 -42.52 7.34 53.65
C ASN A 17 -41.72 8.64 53.81
N ASP A 18 -42.07 9.76 53.22
CA ASP A 18 -43.00 10.22 52.17
C ASP A 18 -42.70 11.74 52.07
N ILE A 19 -43.44 12.42 51.18
CA ILE A 19 -43.81 13.86 51.23
C ILE A 19 -42.77 14.80 50.60
N GLU A 20 -43.10 15.79 49.76
CA GLU A 20 -44.20 16.14 48.83
C GLU A 20 -43.84 17.55 48.33
N ASN A 21 -44.32 17.89 47.13
CA ASN A 21 -44.80 19.21 46.71
C ASN A 21 -43.89 20.41 46.35
N HIS A 22 -44.06 20.75 45.06
CA HIS A 22 -44.46 22.06 44.49
C HIS A 22 -43.51 23.27 44.58
N HIS A 23 -43.13 23.82 43.41
CA HIS A 23 -43.79 25.03 42.86
C HIS A 23 -43.34 25.40 41.42
N ASN A 24 -44.33 25.91 40.68
CA ASN A 24 -44.28 26.59 39.38
C ASN A 24 -43.28 27.77 39.33
N ASN A 25 -42.77 28.14 38.14
CA ASN A 25 -43.25 29.36 37.45
C ASN A 25 -42.64 29.54 36.04
N SER A 26 -43.50 30.03 35.15
CA SER A 26 -43.27 30.47 33.78
C SER A 26 -42.39 31.74 33.71
N ASN A 27 -41.59 31.91 32.64
CA ASN A 27 -41.63 33.17 31.88
C ASN A 27 -40.99 33.07 30.48
N SER A 28 -41.61 33.83 29.58
CA SER A 28 -41.38 34.00 28.15
C SER A 28 -40.12 34.82 27.80
N GLY A 29 -39.57 34.61 26.60
CA GLY A 29 -38.58 35.51 26.01
C GLY A 29 -38.15 35.07 24.60
N ALA A 30 -38.75 35.66 23.58
CA ALA A 30 -38.36 35.54 22.18
C ALA A 30 -36.99 36.21 21.91
N LEU A 31 -36.14 35.61 21.07
CA LEU A 31 -35.42 36.26 19.94
C LEU A 31 -34.35 35.34 19.33
N SER A 32 -34.22 35.49 18.01
CA SER A 32 -33.07 35.17 17.15
C SER A 32 -33.04 33.81 16.46
N SER A 33 -33.64 33.80 15.27
CA SER A 33 -33.27 32.97 14.14
C SER A 33 -31.79 33.20 13.82
N HIS A 34 -30.92 32.25 14.17
CA HIS A 34 -29.56 32.21 13.65
C HIS A 34 -29.46 31.07 12.64
N VAL A 35 -29.51 31.46 11.36
CA VAL A 35 -29.08 30.63 10.24
C VAL A 35 -27.60 30.35 10.44
N TYR A 36 -27.26 29.11 10.80
CA TYR A 36 -25.91 28.60 10.66
C TYR A 36 -25.84 27.82 9.34
N HIS A 37 -25.38 28.52 8.29
CA HIS A 37 -24.74 27.84 7.16
C HIS A 37 -23.39 27.35 7.65
N SER A 38 -23.33 26.11 8.12
CA SER A 38 -22.06 25.44 8.35
C SER A 38 -21.63 24.82 7.02
N GLU A 39 -20.71 25.49 6.34
CA GLU A 39 -20.00 24.97 5.18
C GLU A 39 -19.07 23.83 5.61
N SER A 40 -19.62 22.65 5.79
CA SER A 40 -18.87 21.39 5.79
C SER A 40 -19.36 20.55 4.63
N SER A 41 -19.14 21.05 3.40
CA SER A 41 -19.18 20.19 2.21
C SER A 41 -17.96 19.28 2.25
N MET A 42 -18.04 18.19 3.01
CA MET A 42 -17.11 17.08 2.84
C MET A 42 -17.31 16.56 1.42
N ASN A 43 -16.34 16.88 0.57
CA ASN A 43 -16.39 16.56 -0.85
C ASN A 43 -16.37 15.03 -1.03
N PHE A 44 -17.53 14.46 -1.37
CA PHE A 44 -17.76 13.04 -1.56
C PHE A 44 -17.33 12.55 -2.96
N ASP A 45 -16.77 13.44 -3.79
CA ASP A 45 -16.38 13.15 -5.19
C ASP A 45 -15.21 12.16 -5.30
N TYR A 46 -14.53 11.82 -4.21
CA TYR A 46 -13.43 10.84 -4.26
C TYR A 46 -13.89 9.39 -4.48
N LEU A 47 -15.20 9.13 -4.41
CA LEU A 47 -15.79 7.79 -4.60
C LEU A 47 -16.22 7.50 -6.06
N GLN A 48 -16.11 8.46 -6.98
CA GLN A 48 -16.54 8.31 -8.38
C GLN A 48 -15.44 7.78 -9.34
N GLY A 49 -14.18 7.70 -8.91
CA GLY A 49 -13.04 7.34 -9.77
C GLY A 49 -12.99 5.89 -10.28
N LEU A 50 -13.97 5.03 -9.96
CA LEU A 50 -13.93 3.60 -10.27
C LEU A 50 -14.75 3.16 -11.50
N HIS A 51 -15.42 4.08 -12.20
CA HIS A 51 -16.30 3.72 -13.33
C HIS A 51 -15.70 3.93 -14.73
N ALA A 52 -14.52 4.54 -14.85
CA ALA A 52 -13.96 4.93 -16.16
C ALA A 52 -13.00 3.89 -16.80
N ASP A 53 -12.32 3.06 -16.02
CA ASP A 53 -11.24 2.19 -16.55
C ASP A 53 -11.70 0.79 -17.00
N ALA A 54 -12.98 0.45 -16.84
CA ALA A 54 -13.51 -0.87 -17.19
C ALA A 54 -14.00 -1.00 -18.66
N ALA A 55 -14.01 0.09 -19.45
CA ALA A 55 -14.63 0.11 -20.78
C ALA A 55 -13.65 0.17 -21.98
N ALA A 56 -12.32 0.20 -21.76
CA ALA A 56 -11.36 0.41 -22.85
C ALA A 56 -10.62 -0.85 -23.34
N ALA A 57 -10.95 -2.05 -22.84
CA ALA A 57 -10.23 -3.29 -23.17
C ALA A 57 -11.05 -4.25 -24.03
N SER A 58 -11.56 -3.79 -25.19
CA SER A 58 -12.05 -4.70 -26.22
C SER A 58 -12.27 -4.00 -27.56
N THR A 59 -11.24 -4.01 -28.42
CA THR A 59 -11.44 -4.13 -29.87
C THR A 59 -10.20 -4.72 -30.54
N SER A 60 -10.40 -5.86 -31.18
CA SER A 60 -9.42 -6.67 -31.91
C SER A 60 -9.27 -6.22 -33.38
N LEU A 61 -8.04 -6.36 -33.88
CA LEU A 61 -7.63 -6.84 -35.21
C LEU A 61 -8.43 -6.39 -36.46
N GLY A 62 -7.76 -5.62 -37.32
CA GLY A 62 -8.12 -5.41 -38.72
C GLY A 62 -6.89 -5.47 -39.62
N VAL A 63 -6.87 -6.43 -40.55
CA VAL A 63 -5.90 -6.63 -41.64
C VAL A 63 -6.28 -5.77 -42.85
N SER A 64 -5.33 -5.04 -43.46
CA SER A 64 -5.25 -4.70 -44.91
C SER A 64 -3.88 -4.04 -45.19
N SER A 65 -2.96 -4.60 -45.98
CA SER A 65 -2.85 -4.72 -47.45
C SER A 65 -2.46 -3.42 -48.20
N GLY A 66 -1.34 -3.50 -48.94
CA GLY A 66 -0.81 -2.53 -49.91
C GLY A 66 0.70 -2.38 -49.76
N GLY A 67 1.61 -2.63 -50.71
CA GLY A 67 1.52 -2.84 -52.15
C GLY A 67 2.61 -2.01 -52.85
N GLY A 68 3.62 -2.65 -53.46
CA GLY A 68 4.36 -2.11 -54.62
C GLY A 68 5.85 -1.75 -54.48
N ASN A 69 6.69 -2.53 -55.19
CA ASN A 69 7.90 -2.18 -55.99
C ASN A 69 9.12 -1.49 -55.32
N ASN A 70 10.40 -1.73 -55.68
CA ASN A 70 11.03 -2.43 -56.79
C ASN A 70 12.51 -2.76 -56.45
N SER A 71 12.97 -3.94 -56.87
CA SER A 71 14.29 -4.33 -57.43
C SER A 71 15.58 -3.55 -57.08
N TYR A 72 16.64 -4.25 -56.64
CA TYR A 72 17.94 -4.41 -57.34
C TYR A 72 18.90 -5.34 -56.56
N GLY A 73 19.34 -6.43 -57.20
CA GLY A 73 20.70 -6.97 -57.06
C GLY A 73 20.97 -8.03 -55.97
N GLY A 74 21.27 -9.26 -56.41
CA GLY A 74 22.05 -10.23 -55.64
C GLY A 74 21.44 -11.62 -55.55
N LEU A 75 21.57 -12.43 -56.62
CA LEU A 75 21.39 -13.88 -56.54
C LEU A 75 22.58 -14.48 -55.77
N VAL A 76 22.47 -14.53 -54.45
CA VAL A 76 23.16 -15.52 -53.63
C VAL A 76 22.23 -16.72 -53.50
N ASP A 77 22.73 -17.89 -53.90
CA ASP A 77 22.07 -19.18 -53.79
C ASP A 77 21.82 -19.52 -52.31
N ASP A 78 20.66 -19.10 -51.81
CA ASP A 78 20.16 -19.35 -50.44
C ASP A 78 19.56 -20.76 -50.27
N SER A 79 19.91 -21.71 -51.13
CA SER A 79 19.42 -23.10 -51.05
C SER A 79 20.00 -23.90 -49.86
N ARG A 80 20.71 -23.25 -48.93
CA ARG A 80 21.25 -23.85 -47.69
C ARG A 80 20.72 -23.20 -46.39
N ALA A 81 19.75 -22.27 -46.48
CA ALA A 81 19.21 -21.59 -45.29
C ALA A 81 18.01 -22.31 -44.64
N LEU A 82 17.47 -23.38 -45.26
CA LEU A 82 16.23 -24.03 -44.83
C LEU A 82 16.39 -25.11 -43.73
N ASP A 83 17.57 -25.27 -43.14
CA ASP A 83 17.81 -26.32 -42.15
C ASP A 83 18.55 -25.80 -40.90
N ARG A 84 18.32 -24.54 -40.52
CA ARG A 84 18.64 -24.14 -39.13
C ARG A 84 17.61 -24.86 -38.26
N PRO A 85 18.02 -25.81 -37.39
CA PRO A 85 17.10 -26.54 -36.56
C PRO A 85 16.30 -25.52 -35.75
N PHE A 86 14.98 -25.63 -35.84
CA PHE A 86 14.04 -24.88 -35.04
C PHE A 86 14.51 -24.96 -33.58
N ASN A 87 15.07 -23.86 -33.05
CA ASN A 87 15.62 -23.82 -31.71
C ASN A 87 14.44 -23.85 -30.73
N ALA A 88 13.93 -25.06 -30.46
CA ALA A 88 12.84 -25.29 -29.52
C ALA A 88 13.15 -24.62 -28.17
N ASN A 89 14.43 -24.63 -27.76
CA ASN A 89 14.93 -23.92 -26.59
C ASN A 89 14.63 -22.41 -26.63
N GLU A 90 14.89 -21.71 -27.74
CA GLU A 90 14.63 -20.28 -27.89
C GLU A 90 13.12 -19.97 -27.78
N ARG A 91 12.28 -20.85 -28.35
CA ARG A 91 10.83 -20.74 -28.22
C ARG A 91 10.35 -20.98 -26.78
N PHE A 92 10.90 -21.99 -26.10
CA PHE A 92 10.57 -22.24 -24.71
C PHE A 92 11.01 -21.09 -23.81
N VAL A 93 12.21 -20.55 -24.00
CA VAL A 93 12.69 -19.35 -23.28
C VAL A 93 11.74 -18.18 -23.51
N THR A 94 11.37 -17.89 -24.76
CA THR A 94 10.42 -16.81 -25.07
C THR A 94 9.06 -17.01 -24.38
N ILE A 95 8.55 -18.24 -24.33
CA ILE A 95 7.28 -18.55 -23.65
C ILE A 95 7.42 -18.38 -22.13
N LEU A 96 8.54 -18.78 -21.55
CA LEU A 96 8.84 -18.61 -20.12
C LEU A 96 8.94 -17.13 -19.76
N ASP A 97 9.62 -16.31 -20.57
CA ASP A 97 9.71 -14.86 -20.36
C ASP A 97 8.32 -14.20 -20.42
N GLN A 98 7.46 -14.63 -21.35
CA GLN A 98 6.07 -14.16 -21.43
C GLN A 98 5.22 -14.61 -20.23
N LEU A 99 5.49 -15.79 -19.67
CA LEU A 99 4.84 -16.26 -18.45
C LEU A 99 5.31 -15.45 -17.24
N ASP A 100 6.60 -15.21 -17.12
CA ASP A 100 7.21 -14.42 -16.04
C ASP A 100 6.65 -12.99 -16.02
N MET A 101 6.61 -12.32 -17.18
CA MET A 101 5.97 -11.01 -17.32
C MET A 101 4.48 -11.01 -16.88
N ARG A 102 3.73 -12.08 -17.20
CA ARG A 102 2.34 -12.21 -16.76
C ARG A 102 2.21 -12.46 -15.27
N VAL A 103 3.14 -13.20 -14.66
CA VAL A 103 3.23 -13.39 -13.20
C VAL A 103 3.53 -12.06 -12.52
N GLU A 104 4.47 -11.26 -13.03
CA GLU A 104 4.79 -9.94 -12.49
C GLU A 104 3.60 -8.97 -12.58
N LYS A 105 2.87 -8.99 -13.70
CA LYS A 105 1.61 -8.23 -13.82
C LYS A 105 0.58 -8.70 -12.78
N PHE A 106 0.39 -10.00 -12.64
CA PHE A 106 -0.54 -10.57 -11.66
C PHE A 106 -0.17 -10.20 -10.22
N ARG A 107 1.12 -10.23 -9.86
CA ARG A 107 1.63 -9.78 -8.56
C ARG A 107 1.30 -8.31 -8.32
N LYS A 108 1.52 -7.44 -9.31
CA LYS A 108 1.18 -6.01 -9.22
C LYS A 108 -0.33 -5.79 -9.05
N ASP A 109 -1.15 -6.50 -9.80
CA ASP A 109 -2.61 -6.40 -9.71
C ASP A 109 -3.10 -6.87 -8.32
N ALA A 110 -2.53 -7.96 -7.78
CA ALA A 110 -2.84 -8.45 -6.44
C ALA A 110 -2.41 -7.46 -5.33
N LEU A 111 -1.25 -6.81 -5.45
CA LEU A 111 -0.84 -5.75 -4.53
C LEU A 111 -1.81 -4.56 -4.56
N ASN A 112 -2.30 -4.17 -5.74
CA ASN A 112 -3.29 -3.09 -5.85
C ASN A 112 -4.63 -3.48 -5.20
N LEU A 113 -5.05 -4.75 -5.32
CA LEU A 113 -6.23 -5.25 -4.61
C LEU A 113 -6.02 -5.27 -3.09
N GLN A 114 -4.79 -5.53 -2.62
CA GLN A 114 -4.44 -5.45 -1.21
C GLN A 114 -4.54 -4.01 -0.68
N GLU A 115 -4.02 -3.02 -1.42
CA GLU A 115 -4.18 -1.59 -1.08
C GLU A 115 -5.66 -1.17 -1.01
N LYS A 116 -6.49 -1.66 -1.94
CA LYS A 116 -7.95 -1.41 -1.91
C LYS A 116 -8.62 -2.03 -0.68
N LYS A 117 -8.21 -3.24 -0.28
CA LYS A 117 -8.69 -3.85 0.96
C LYS A 117 -8.32 -3.01 2.19
N ASP A 118 -7.07 -2.55 2.26
CA ASP A 118 -6.59 -1.72 3.36
C ASP A 118 -7.31 -0.36 3.40
N TYR A 119 -7.60 0.24 2.24
CA TYR A 119 -8.41 1.46 2.14
C TYR A 119 -9.84 1.26 2.67
N LEU A 120 -10.48 0.14 2.35
CA LEU A 120 -11.82 -0.17 2.86
C LEU A 120 -11.80 -0.36 4.38
N LEU A 121 -10.80 -1.07 4.92
CA LEU A 121 -10.61 -1.22 6.36
C LEU A 121 -10.44 0.14 7.05
N MET A 122 -9.55 0.98 6.53
CA MET A 122 -9.34 2.34 7.03
C MET A 122 -10.65 3.14 7.02
N SER A 123 -11.42 3.06 5.93
CA SER A 123 -12.69 3.77 5.78
C SER A 123 -13.71 3.32 6.84
N MET A 124 -13.79 2.03 7.13
CA MET A 124 -14.64 1.53 8.22
C MET A 124 -14.21 2.07 9.58
N ASP A 125 -12.91 2.17 9.85
CA ASP A 125 -12.38 2.68 11.11
C ASP A 125 -12.60 4.20 11.26
N LEU A 126 -12.53 4.96 10.17
CA LEU A 126 -12.88 6.39 10.15
C LEU A 126 -14.37 6.62 10.46
N ILE A 127 -15.26 5.75 9.99
CA ILE A 127 -16.68 5.83 10.34
C ILE A 127 -16.88 5.54 11.83
N LYS A 128 -16.22 4.49 12.37
CA LYS A 128 -16.32 4.13 13.80
C LYS A 128 -15.82 5.23 14.72
N SER A 129 -14.77 5.94 14.33
CA SER A 129 -14.18 7.03 15.12
C SER A 129 -14.86 8.38 14.94
N ASN A 130 -15.87 8.47 14.05
CA ASN A 130 -16.54 9.72 13.77
C ASN A 130 -17.36 10.22 14.97
N GLU A 131 -17.20 11.50 15.32
CA GLU A 131 -17.90 12.12 16.45
C GLU A 131 -19.41 12.13 16.29
N LEU A 132 -19.93 12.22 15.06
CA LEU A 132 -21.38 12.15 14.81
C LEU A 132 -21.94 10.81 15.28
N LEU A 133 -21.22 9.71 15.02
CA LEU A 133 -21.61 8.38 15.47
C LEU A 133 -21.62 8.27 17.01
N GLN A 134 -20.72 9.00 17.68
CA GLN A 134 -20.66 9.04 19.15
C GLN A 134 -21.81 9.85 19.77
N ASN A 135 -22.33 10.84 19.05
CA ASN A 135 -23.42 11.69 19.49
C ASN A 135 -24.83 11.13 19.20
N MET A 136 -24.92 9.98 18.52
CA MET A 136 -26.19 9.29 18.26
C MET A 136 -26.74 8.61 19.51
N SER A 137 -28.04 8.29 19.48
CA SER A 137 -28.63 7.44 20.52
C SER A 137 -27.98 6.05 20.54
N GLU A 138 -28.05 5.37 21.68
CA GLU A 138 -27.43 4.05 21.83
C GLU A 138 -27.93 3.04 20.80
N GLY A 139 -29.25 3.02 20.53
CA GLY A 139 -29.85 2.10 19.57
C GLY A 139 -29.43 2.36 18.11
N GLU A 140 -29.43 3.62 17.67
CA GLU A 140 -29.00 3.97 16.31
C GLU A 140 -27.50 3.69 16.11
N ARG A 141 -26.70 3.98 17.14
CA ARG A 141 -25.26 3.68 17.13
C ARG A 141 -25.03 2.17 17.04
N GLU A 142 -25.75 1.37 17.82
CA GLU A 142 -25.64 -0.09 17.80
C GLU A 142 -25.99 -0.66 16.41
N GLU A 143 -27.07 -0.19 15.80
CA GLU A 143 -27.47 -0.60 14.45
C GLU A 143 -26.36 -0.35 13.42
N ILE A 144 -25.75 0.86 13.45
CA ILE A 144 -24.65 1.19 12.56
C ILE A 144 -23.42 0.32 12.85
N ILE A 145 -23.07 0.10 14.12
CA ILE A 145 -21.94 -0.76 14.50
C ILE A 145 -22.14 -2.19 14.00
N LEU A 146 -23.34 -2.75 14.11
CA LEU A 146 -23.66 -4.08 13.56
C LEU A 146 -23.53 -4.11 12.03
N TYR A 147 -23.96 -3.04 11.35
CA TYR A 147 -23.79 -2.91 9.91
C TYR A 147 -22.31 -2.87 9.51
N ILE A 148 -21.50 -2.11 10.26
CA ILE A 148 -20.05 -2.03 10.09
C ILE A 148 -19.41 -3.41 10.27
N GLN A 149 -19.75 -4.13 11.34
CA GLN A 149 -19.24 -5.48 11.61
C GLN A 149 -19.58 -6.44 10.48
N ARG A 150 -20.80 -6.37 9.93
CA ARG A 150 -21.23 -7.19 8.79
C ARG A 150 -20.40 -6.91 7.54
N VAL A 151 -20.14 -5.64 7.23
CA VAL A 151 -19.29 -5.25 6.09
C VAL A 151 -17.84 -5.72 6.31
N SER A 152 -17.29 -5.50 7.51
CA SER A 152 -15.95 -5.97 7.87
C SER A 152 -15.82 -7.50 7.75
N SER A 153 -16.83 -8.26 8.18
CA SER A 153 -16.84 -9.72 8.07
C SER A 153 -16.82 -10.19 6.62
N ARG A 154 -17.54 -9.51 5.72
CA ARG A 154 -17.50 -9.81 4.29
C ARG A 154 -16.13 -9.48 3.69
N LEU A 155 -15.54 -8.34 4.04
CA LEU A 155 -14.21 -7.96 3.57
C LEU A 155 -13.13 -8.91 4.09
N ALA A 156 -13.29 -9.47 5.29
CA ALA A 156 -12.37 -10.45 5.87
C ALA A 156 -12.25 -11.73 5.03
N THR A 157 -13.27 -12.09 4.24
CA THR A 157 -13.22 -13.25 3.32
C THR A 157 -12.29 -13.05 2.12
N VAL A 158 -11.85 -11.82 1.85
CA VAL A 158 -10.91 -11.52 0.77
C VAL A 158 -9.48 -11.68 1.28
N GLU A 159 -8.85 -12.81 0.99
CA GLU A 159 -7.47 -13.11 1.37
C GLU A 159 -6.52 -12.95 0.18
N LEU A 160 -5.49 -12.10 0.35
CA LEU A 160 -4.45 -11.85 -0.64
C LEU A 160 -3.09 -12.03 0.04
N ASN A 161 -2.20 -12.76 -0.61
CA ASN A 161 -0.87 -13.02 -0.07
C ASN A 161 0.18 -12.94 -1.18
N VAL A 162 0.77 -11.76 -1.35
CA VAL A 162 1.92 -11.55 -2.24
C VAL A 162 3.15 -11.43 -1.36
N ARG A 163 4.13 -12.31 -1.56
CA ARG A 163 5.39 -12.32 -0.79
C ARG A 163 6.58 -12.21 -1.73
N THR A 164 7.64 -11.60 -1.22
CA THR A 164 8.99 -11.71 -1.78
C THR A 164 9.63 -12.94 -1.13
N VAL A 165 9.97 -13.93 -1.94
CA VAL A 165 10.67 -15.13 -1.47
C VAL A 165 12.14 -14.79 -1.33
N ARG A 166 12.73 -15.11 -0.17
CA ARG A 166 14.13 -14.86 0.13
C ARG A 166 14.81 -16.11 0.66
N ASP A 167 16.09 -16.26 0.35
CA ASP A 167 16.96 -17.17 1.09
C ASP A 167 17.58 -16.49 2.33
N ALA A 168 18.31 -17.26 3.13
CA ALA A 168 18.92 -16.76 4.36
C ALA A 168 19.91 -15.61 4.11
N SER A 169 20.68 -15.67 3.03
CA SER A 169 21.68 -14.64 2.70
C SER A 169 21.03 -13.31 2.28
N GLN A 170 19.90 -13.40 1.56
CA GLN A 170 19.10 -12.24 1.16
C GLN A 170 18.43 -11.59 2.36
N GLU A 171 17.95 -12.38 3.33
CA GLU A 171 17.36 -11.86 4.57
C GLU A 171 18.42 -11.18 5.46
N ASP A 172 19.62 -11.76 5.57
CA ASP A 172 20.76 -11.14 6.28
C ASP A 172 21.17 -9.81 5.64
N SER A 173 21.22 -9.76 4.31
CA SER A 173 21.52 -8.56 3.54
C SER A 173 20.47 -7.46 3.76
N LEU A 174 19.19 -7.82 3.75
CA LEU A 174 18.09 -6.89 4.02
C LEU A 174 18.13 -6.37 5.46
N SER A 175 18.43 -7.24 6.43
CA SER A 175 18.63 -6.87 7.83
C SER A 175 19.77 -5.86 7.99
N GLN A 176 20.89 -6.08 7.30
CA GLN A 176 22.02 -5.15 7.28
C GLN A 176 21.63 -3.79 6.69
N ILE A 177 20.87 -3.75 5.59
CA ILE A 177 20.35 -2.51 5.01
C ILE A 177 19.48 -1.76 6.02
N ASN A 178 18.54 -2.46 6.66
CA ASN A 178 17.64 -1.86 7.64
C ASN A 178 18.42 -1.27 8.82
N ALA A 179 19.42 -1.97 9.34
CA ALA A 179 20.28 -1.46 10.39
C ALA A 179 21.04 -0.18 9.99
N LEU A 180 21.55 -0.10 8.75
CA LEU A 180 22.23 1.09 8.23
C LEU A 180 21.30 2.30 8.10
N ILE A 181 20.04 2.08 7.69
CA ILE A 181 19.00 3.12 7.63
C ILE A 181 18.63 3.57 9.05
N ASP A 182 18.45 2.62 9.98
CA ASP A 182 18.06 2.93 11.35
C ASP A 182 19.14 3.71 12.11
N ILE A 183 20.43 3.38 11.90
CA ILE A 183 21.55 4.16 12.44
C ILE A 183 21.48 5.60 11.92
N MET A 184 21.23 5.79 10.62
CA MET A 184 21.11 7.12 10.02
C MET A 184 19.97 7.93 10.66
N ILE A 185 18.81 7.32 10.89
CA ILE A 185 17.66 7.98 11.51
C ILE A 185 17.96 8.31 12.98
N LYS A 186 18.57 7.37 13.73
CA LYS A 186 18.86 7.51 15.17
C LYS A 186 19.90 8.57 15.50
N MET A 187 20.77 8.95 14.55
CA MET A 187 21.74 10.03 14.78
C MET A 187 21.07 11.38 15.07
N GLY A 188 19.81 11.60 14.63
CA GLY A 188 19.01 12.78 14.96
C GLY A 188 19.46 14.10 14.30
N ASP A 189 20.65 14.15 13.69
CA ASP A 189 21.13 15.30 12.92
C ASP A 189 20.54 15.27 11.50
N PRO A 190 19.71 16.24 11.12
CA PRO A 190 19.03 16.25 9.82
C PRO A 190 20.00 16.52 8.66
N VAL A 191 21.11 17.23 8.87
CA VAL A 191 22.13 17.52 7.84
C VAL A 191 22.95 16.26 7.55
N ILE A 192 23.45 15.60 8.60
CA ILE A 192 24.18 14.33 8.46
C ILE A 192 23.26 13.24 7.92
N GLY A 193 22.03 13.17 8.42
CA GLY A 193 21.00 12.24 7.92
C GLY A 193 20.74 12.41 6.43
N ARG A 194 20.57 13.66 5.97
CA ARG A 194 20.41 13.99 4.54
C ARG A 194 21.63 13.54 3.73
N GLN A 195 22.85 13.85 4.18
CA GLN A 195 24.06 13.47 3.46
C GLN A 195 24.18 11.95 3.32
N ARG A 196 23.97 11.17 4.39
CA ARG A 196 24.02 9.70 4.32
C ARG A 196 22.91 9.11 3.47
N CYS A 197 21.70 9.67 3.56
CA CYS A 197 20.57 9.25 2.72
C CYS A 197 20.91 9.43 1.23
N GLN A 198 21.63 10.49 0.87
CA GLN A 198 22.09 10.72 -0.50
C GLN A 198 23.11 9.67 -0.94
N LEU A 199 24.09 9.32 -0.09
CA LEU A 199 25.06 8.26 -0.38
C LEU A 199 24.38 6.91 -0.64
N TYR A 200 23.35 6.58 0.16
CA TYR A 200 22.56 5.36 -0.01
C TYR A 200 21.72 5.38 -1.30
N LEU A 201 21.08 6.52 -1.62
CA LEU A 201 20.33 6.69 -2.87
C LEU A 201 21.23 6.55 -4.10
N ASN A 202 22.45 7.08 -4.04
CA ASN A 202 23.42 6.94 -5.12
C ASN A 202 23.79 5.46 -5.34
N ALA A 203 23.95 4.67 -4.28
CA ALA A 203 24.16 3.22 -4.37
C ALA A 203 22.96 2.47 -5.00
N CYS A 204 21.73 2.93 -4.76
CA CYS A 204 20.52 2.41 -5.42
C CYS A 204 20.42 2.77 -6.92
N CYS A 205 21.24 3.68 -7.42
CA CYS A 205 21.29 4.02 -8.85
C CYS A 205 22.36 3.22 -9.60
N SER A 206 23.44 2.80 -8.93
CA SER A 206 24.47 1.93 -9.52
C SER A 206 23.97 0.48 -9.74
N SER A 207 22.98 0.05 -8.97
CA SER A 207 22.45 -1.33 -8.96
C SER A 207 21.32 -1.62 -9.96
N THR A 208 20.80 -0.62 -10.69
CA THR A 208 19.70 -0.85 -11.64
C THR A 208 20.19 -1.36 -12.99
N MET A 209 19.97 -2.65 -13.28
CA MET A 209 20.02 -3.24 -14.62
C MET A 209 18.94 -2.61 -15.52
N ASP A 210 19.26 -2.32 -16.78
CA ASP A 210 18.25 -1.93 -17.75
C ASP A 210 17.33 -3.13 -18.11
N PRO A 211 16.14 -2.90 -18.70
CA PRO A 211 15.23 -3.98 -19.12
C PRO A 211 15.81 -4.92 -20.20
N ASN A 212 16.95 -4.56 -20.82
CA ASN A 212 17.65 -5.33 -21.83
C ASN A 212 18.84 -6.12 -21.25
N GLY A 213 18.97 -6.20 -19.92
CA GLY A 213 20.05 -6.93 -19.25
C GLY A 213 21.43 -6.31 -19.45
N ARG A 214 21.52 -5.08 -19.96
CA ARG A 214 22.75 -4.30 -19.96
C ARG A 214 22.82 -3.57 -18.63
N MET A 215 23.96 -3.74 -17.94
CA MET A 215 24.35 -2.81 -16.88
C MET A 215 24.21 -1.41 -17.48
N GLY A 216 23.24 -0.63 -17.00
CA GLY A 216 23.16 0.77 -17.39
C GLY A 216 24.45 1.39 -16.92
N THR A 217 25.42 1.57 -17.81
CA THR A 217 26.66 2.28 -17.52
C THR A 217 26.29 3.75 -17.41
N VAL A 218 25.57 4.12 -16.35
CA VAL A 218 25.68 5.46 -15.81
C VAL A 218 27.16 5.54 -15.44
N HIS A 219 27.92 6.34 -16.18
CA HIS A 219 29.33 6.57 -15.87
C HIS A 219 29.44 6.84 -14.36
N GLU A 220 30.32 6.14 -13.66
CA GLU A 220 30.62 6.40 -12.23
C GLU A 220 30.95 7.88 -11.97
N ALA A 221 31.32 8.63 -13.01
CA ALA A 221 31.60 10.06 -12.96
C ALA A 221 30.35 10.96 -12.79
N ASP A 222 29.13 10.48 -13.03
CA ASP A 222 27.89 11.31 -13.00
C ASP A 222 27.06 11.07 -11.72
N VAL A 223 27.34 9.98 -11.01
CA VAL A 223 26.73 9.68 -9.71
C VAL A 223 27.72 10.13 -8.63
N GLY A 224 27.28 11.02 -7.72
CA GLY A 224 28.12 11.45 -6.59
C GLY A 224 28.59 10.29 -5.70
N PRO A 225 29.36 10.56 -4.63
CA PRO A 225 29.92 9.52 -3.78
C PRO A 225 28.88 8.49 -3.30
N ILE A 226 29.30 7.24 -3.17
CA ILE A 226 28.45 6.11 -2.75
C ILE A 226 28.99 5.45 -1.49
N ASP A 227 28.07 4.93 -0.66
CA ASP A 227 28.46 4.11 0.50
C ASP A 227 28.66 2.65 0.05
N LYS A 228 29.91 2.21 -0.02
CA LYS A 228 30.29 0.86 -0.49
C LYS A 228 29.78 -0.26 0.42
N LYS A 229 29.60 -0.01 1.71
CA LYS A 229 29.04 -0.98 2.64
C LYS A 229 27.55 -1.16 2.36
N PHE A 230 26.83 -0.06 2.15
CA PHE A 230 25.43 -0.08 1.77
C PHE A 230 25.23 -0.73 0.39
N GLU A 231 26.04 -0.38 -0.61
CA GLU A 231 26.00 -0.96 -1.95
C GLU A 231 26.16 -2.49 -1.92
N SER A 232 27.17 -2.99 -1.21
CA SER A 232 27.42 -4.42 -1.08
C SER A 232 26.22 -5.16 -0.47
N ALA A 233 25.65 -4.63 0.62
CA ALA A 233 24.46 -5.20 1.24
C ALA A 233 23.23 -5.13 0.30
N LEU A 234 23.09 -4.06 -0.47
CA LEU A 234 21.98 -3.85 -1.39
C LEU A 234 22.01 -4.87 -2.53
N LEU A 235 23.18 -5.16 -3.10
CA LEU A 235 23.36 -6.17 -4.14
C LEU A 235 23.02 -7.58 -3.67
N GLY A 236 23.16 -7.86 -2.37
CA GLY A 236 22.73 -9.12 -1.76
C GLY A 236 21.21 -9.26 -1.58
N CYS A 237 20.43 -8.19 -1.77
CA CYS A 237 18.97 -8.21 -1.65
C CYS A 237 18.28 -8.63 -2.97
N THR A 238 17.02 -9.06 -2.89
CA THR A 238 16.20 -9.30 -4.10
C THR A 238 15.94 -8.00 -4.87
N LEU A 239 15.64 -8.09 -6.16
CA LEU A 239 15.29 -6.91 -6.98
C LEU A 239 14.05 -6.16 -6.44
N ASP A 240 13.09 -6.88 -5.87
CA ASP A 240 11.91 -6.29 -5.22
C ASP A 240 12.32 -5.45 -4.00
N ASP A 241 13.22 -5.98 -3.17
CA ASP A 241 13.72 -5.25 -2.01
C ASP A 241 14.52 -4.03 -2.42
N GLN A 242 15.42 -4.14 -3.41
CA GLN A 242 16.20 -3.01 -3.90
C GLN A 242 15.29 -1.85 -4.36
N LYS A 243 14.21 -2.16 -5.09
CA LYS A 243 13.18 -1.19 -5.49
C LYS A 243 12.46 -0.58 -4.28
N ASN A 244 12.08 -1.39 -3.30
CA ASN A 244 11.38 -0.92 -2.09
C ASN A 244 12.28 -0.07 -1.18
N ILE A 245 13.54 -0.46 -1.00
CA ILE A 245 14.56 0.30 -0.26
C ILE A 245 14.78 1.66 -0.92
N LYS A 246 14.90 1.72 -2.25
CA LYS A 246 15.02 2.99 -2.99
C LYS A 246 13.83 3.91 -2.75
N LYS A 247 12.59 3.39 -2.84
CA LYS A 247 11.37 4.15 -2.54
C LYS A 247 11.36 4.67 -1.09
N ARG A 248 11.75 3.83 -0.12
CA ARG A 248 11.86 4.21 1.29
C ARG A 248 12.86 5.34 1.49
N LEU A 249 14.03 5.24 0.88
CA LEU A 249 15.06 6.28 0.95
C LEU A 249 14.61 7.59 0.29
N GLN A 250 13.90 7.54 -0.85
CA GLN A 250 13.36 8.74 -1.50
C GLN A 250 12.34 9.46 -0.59
N ALA A 251 11.46 8.71 0.08
CA ALA A 251 10.53 9.28 1.05
C ALA A 251 11.25 9.91 2.25
N LEU A 252 12.25 9.22 2.81
CA LEU A 252 13.09 9.73 3.89
C LEU A 252 13.84 11.00 3.49
N MET A 253 14.42 11.03 2.29
CA MET A 253 15.09 12.21 1.74
C MET A 253 14.12 13.40 1.66
N GLY A 254 12.88 13.18 1.19
CA GLY A 254 11.86 14.22 1.17
C GLY A 254 11.55 14.80 2.56
N TYR A 255 11.54 13.96 3.59
CA TYR A 255 11.35 14.39 4.98
C TYR A 255 12.56 15.15 5.55
N LEU A 256 13.77 14.61 5.37
CA LEU A 256 15.02 15.25 5.79
C LEU A 256 15.20 16.61 5.10
N ASN A 257 14.79 16.70 3.83
CA ASN A 257 14.90 17.94 3.09
C ASN A 257 14.10 19.09 3.70
N LYS A 258 12.89 18.79 4.19
CA LYS A 258 12.05 19.77 4.89
C LYS A 258 12.71 20.21 6.19
N GLN A 259 13.26 19.28 6.98
CA GLN A 259 13.88 19.60 8.27
C GLN A 259 15.14 20.47 8.15
N THR A 260 15.98 20.28 7.14
CA THR A 260 17.18 21.13 7.00
C THR A 260 16.90 22.51 6.37
N VAL A 261 15.72 22.73 5.77
CA VAL A 261 15.31 24.03 5.21
C VAL A 261 14.59 24.89 6.26
N THR A 262 14.07 24.26 7.32
CA THR A 262 13.31 24.93 8.39
C THR A 262 14.18 25.28 9.61
N ASN A 263 15.51 25.07 9.53
CA ASN A 263 16.49 25.44 10.55
C ASN A 263 17.36 26.61 10.09
#